data_AF-A0A1W2DPR8-F1
#
_entry.id   AF-A0A1W2DPR8-F1
#
_cell.length_a   1.000
_cell.length_b   1.000
_cell.length_c   1.000
_cell.angle_alpha   90.00
_cell.angle_beta   90.00
_cell.angle_gamma   90.00
#
_symmetry.space_group_name_H-M   'P 1'
#
loop_
_entity.id
_entity.type
_entity.pdbx_description
1 polymer ?
#
loop_
_entity_poly.entity_id
_entity_poly.type
_entity_poly.pdbx_seq_one_letter_code
_entity_poly.pdbx_strand_id
1 'polypeptide(L)'
;MTITTPTRSVDSGWVPTTPVYRDRPQLSFPGEPTPAPGLVIVPSINVFTGRYTGGWTIIHTRTGLHLALVSIPLAYAREAAVLLADAGVDWTLPAQQLREQRGDVTHVVWDIRNRVHESWQDGRPTWWARHSWQHLAPGWIVQTDDWTQSDYVFDTWNDLDAWLTEHGANPAYRVEDVTRQIEPTWRLCCAAPLCDNRFNNPVLLDQTDDDDVPFEVRERDRGDVARFAATVGWTRHDRAHWTCPDCTREHTRKPDREFGS
;
A
#
# COMPACT_ATOMS: atom_id res chain seq x y z
N MET A 1 -46.33 3.94 -3.54
CA MET A 1 -45.22 3.79 -2.58
C MET A 1 -43.95 3.99 -3.36
N THR A 2 -43.29 5.14 -3.18
CA THR A 2 -42.08 5.50 -3.92
C THR A 2 -40.89 5.06 -3.08
N ILE A 3 -40.13 4.08 -3.56
CA ILE A 3 -38.89 3.65 -2.91
C ILE A 3 -37.83 4.68 -3.29
N THR A 4 -37.51 5.57 -2.36
CA THR A 4 -36.38 6.48 -2.50
C THR A 4 -35.12 5.71 -2.10
N THR A 5 -34.37 5.24 -3.09
CA THR A 5 -33.02 4.71 -2.85
C THR A 5 -32.15 5.86 -2.34
N PRO A 6 -31.59 5.79 -1.12
CA PRO A 6 -30.69 6.83 -0.65
C PRO A 6 -29.43 6.81 -1.52
N THR A 7 -29.22 7.89 -2.29
CA THR A 7 -27.95 8.16 -2.94
C THR A 7 -26.91 8.32 -1.85
N ARG A 8 -26.09 7.28 -1.65
CA ARG A 8 -24.94 7.31 -0.75
C ARG A 8 -23.95 8.33 -1.32
N SER A 9 -24.00 9.56 -0.80
CA SER A 9 -22.95 10.56 -1.00
C SER A 9 -21.67 9.94 -0.50
N VAL A 10 -20.79 9.51 -1.41
CA VAL A 10 -19.42 9.21 -1.06
C VAL A 10 -18.80 10.58 -0.77
N ASP A 11 -18.88 11.03 0.48
CA ASP A 11 -18.00 12.07 0.99
C ASP A 11 -16.60 11.58 0.71
N SER A 12 -16.05 12.07 -0.40
CA SER A 12 -14.86 11.50 -1.03
C SER A 12 -13.59 11.64 -0.18
N GLY A 13 -13.71 12.16 1.06
CA GLY A 13 -12.62 12.44 1.98
C GLY A 13 -11.77 13.63 1.56
N TRP A 14 -11.85 14.11 0.32
CA TRP A 14 -11.02 15.20 -0.20
C TRP A 14 -11.34 16.53 0.46
N VAL A 15 -10.29 17.25 0.87
CA VAL A 15 -10.39 18.56 1.53
C VAL A 15 -10.10 19.66 0.50
N PRO A 16 -10.96 20.68 0.35
CA PRO A 16 -10.66 21.84 -0.49
C PRO A 16 -9.42 22.56 0.03
N THR A 17 -8.40 22.70 -0.81
CA THR A 17 -7.12 23.30 -0.40
C THR A 17 -6.60 24.27 -1.44
N THR A 18 -5.88 25.29 -0.98
CA THR A 18 -5.39 26.38 -1.83
C THR A 18 -3.88 26.49 -1.70
N PRO A 19 -3.10 25.78 -2.53
CA PRO A 19 -1.65 25.94 -2.57
C PRO A 19 -1.26 27.38 -2.90
N VAL A 20 -0.26 27.89 -2.20
CA VAL A 20 0.28 29.23 -2.38
C VAL A 20 1.46 29.17 -3.34
N TYR A 21 1.24 29.72 -4.53
CA TYR A 21 2.29 30.00 -5.51
C TYR A 21 2.60 31.50 -5.47
N ARG A 22 3.89 31.84 -5.45
CA ARG A 22 4.33 33.25 -5.47
C ARG A 22 3.79 33.94 -6.74
N ASP A 23 3.14 35.09 -6.56
CA ASP A 23 2.68 36.00 -7.63
C ASP A 23 1.59 35.45 -8.58
N ARG A 24 0.71 34.54 -8.12
CA ARG A 24 -0.38 33.96 -8.94
C ARG A 24 -1.74 33.89 -8.23
N PRO A 25 -2.85 33.84 -9.00
CA PRO A 25 -4.16 33.56 -8.44
C PRO A 25 -4.17 32.24 -7.68
N GLN A 26 -4.85 32.25 -6.54
CA GLN A 26 -5.09 31.06 -5.74
C GLN A 26 -5.97 30.08 -6.51
N LEU A 27 -5.41 28.90 -6.83
CA LEU A 27 -6.16 27.79 -7.41
C LEU A 27 -6.57 26.85 -6.27
N SER A 28 -7.86 26.51 -6.21
CA SER A 28 -8.37 25.53 -5.25
C SER A 28 -8.36 24.14 -5.88
N PHE A 29 -7.80 23.17 -5.16
CA PHE A 29 -7.78 21.76 -5.57
C PHE A 29 -8.31 20.88 -4.45
N PRO A 30 -8.98 19.75 -4.78
CA PRO A 30 -9.20 18.71 -3.79
C PRO A 30 -7.83 18.16 -3.36
N GLY A 31 -7.57 18.16 -2.05
CA GLY A 31 -6.39 17.56 -1.43
C GLY A 31 -6.74 16.25 -0.72
N GLU A 32 -5.91 15.23 -0.90
CA GLU A 32 -6.03 13.95 -0.21
C GLU A 32 -5.63 14.19 1.25
N PRO A 33 -6.48 13.84 2.23
CA PRO A 33 -6.10 13.86 3.63
C PRO A 33 -4.88 12.98 3.87
N THR A 34 -4.08 13.35 4.86
CA THR A 34 -2.95 12.53 5.31
C THR A 34 -3.13 12.10 6.75
N PRO A 35 -2.40 11.06 7.21
CA PRO A 35 -2.31 10.72 8.62
C PRO A 35 -1.73 11.83 9.50
N ALA A 36 -1.05 12.83 8.93
CA ALA A 36 -0.53 14.01 9.62
C ALA A 36 -1.55 15.16 9.56
N PRO A 37 -2.31 15.44 10.64
CA PRO A 37 -3.34 16.48 10.61
C PRO A 37 -2.73 17.85 10.28
N GLY A 38 -3.33 18.58 9.33
CA GLY A 38 -2.79 19.84 8.84
C GLY A 38 -1.95 19.72 7.56
N LEU A 39 -1.71 18.51 7.06
CA LEU A 39 -1.12 18.25 5.75
C LEU A 39 -2.11 17.57 4.80
N VAL A 40 -2.01 17.91 3.51
CA VAL A 40 -2.74 17.24 2.42
C VAL A 40 -1.81 16.96 1.25
N ILE A 41 -2.13 15.94 0.46
CA ILE A 41 -1.46 15.66 -0.83
C ILE A 41 -2.27 16.30 -1.95
N VAL A 42 -1.63 17.10 -2.79
CA VAL A 42 -2.28 17.77 -3.93
C VAL A 42 -1.51 17.51 -5.23
N PRO A 43 -2.17 17.61 -6.39
CA PRO A 43 -1.48 17.58 -7.67
C PRO A 43 -0.42 18.68 -7.74
N SER A 44 0.80 18.33 -8.17
CA SER A 44 1.85 19.31 -8.43
C SER A 44 1.59 20.00 -9.76
N ILE A 45 1.48 21.32 -9.75
CA ILE A 45 1.17 22.14 -10.93
C ILE A 45 2.43 22.88 -11.38
N ASN A 46 2.67 22.91 -12.69
CA ASN A 46 3.68 23.78 -13.27
C ASN A 46 3.18 25.22 -13.20
N VAL A 47 3.83 26.05 -12.39
CA VAL A 47 3.41 27.43 -12.11
C VAL A 47 3.41 28.36 -13.33
N PHE A 48 4.14 28.01 -14.39
CA PHE A 48 4.19 28.80 -15.62
C PHE A 48 3.05 28.44 -16.57
N THR A 49 2.71 27.15 -16.66
CA THR A 49 1.68 26.67 -17.60
C THR A 49 0.32 26.44 -16.97
N GLY A 50 0.24 26.41 -15.64
CA GLY A 50 -0.96 26.03 -14.89
C GLY A 50 -1.36 24.56 -15.05
N ARG A 51 -0.49 23.73 -15.65
CA ARG A 51 -0.80 22.32 -15.97
C ARG A 51 -0.27 21.37 -14.90
N TYR A 52 -0.99 20.27 -14.71
CA TYR A 52 -0.52 19.14 -13.89
C TYR A 52 0.82 18.61 -14.41
N THR A 53 1.75 18.40 -13.49
CA THR A 53 3.12 17.94 -13.80
C THR A 53 3.24 16.43 -14.00
N GLY A 54 2.19 15.66 -13.71
CA GLY A 54 2.28 14.20 -13.62
C GLY A 54 2.64 13.68 -12.22
N GLY A 55 2.99 14.58 -11.29
CA GLY A 55 3.37 14.22 -9.92
C GLY A 55 2.58 14.99 -8.86
N TRP A 56 2.86 14.68 -7.61
CA TRP A 56 2.15 15.13 -6.42
C TRP A 56 3.10 15.88 -5.48
N THR A 57 2.51 16.62 -4.55
CA THR A 57 3.24 17.38 -3.52
C THR A 57 2.41 17.44 -2.25
N ILE A 58 3.06 17.58 -1.11
CA ILE A 58 2.40 17.73 0.19
C ILE A 58 2.42 19.21 0.56
N ILE A 59 1.26 19.74 0.92
CA ILE A 59 1.12 21.13 1.37
C ILE A 59 0.58 21.20 2.80
N HIS A 60 0.98 22.23 3.52
CA HIS A 60 0.41 22.58 4.81
C HIS A 60 -0.90 23.35 4.60
N THR A 61 -2.02 22.79 5.06
CA THR A 61 -3.38 23.25 4.72
C THR A 61 -3.63 24.70 5.12
N ARG A 62 -3.12 25.12 6.28
CA ARG A 62 -3.36 26.47 6.82
C ARG A 62 -2.55 27.55 6.10
N THR A 63 -1.40 27.22 5.51
CA THR A 63 -0.55 28.21 4.81
C THR A 63 -0.52 28.04 3.31
N GLY A 64 -1.01 26.92 2.79
CA GLY A 64 -0.87 26.50 1.40
C GLY A 64 0.58 26.31 0.96
N LEU A 65 1.56 26.29 1.88
CA LEU A 65 2.97 26.17 1.53
C LEU A 65 3.32 24.73 1.21
N HIS A 66 4.11 24.54 0.16
CA HIS A 66 4.69 23.25 -0.19
C HIS A 66 5.76 22.84 0.81
N LEU A 67 5.71 21.57 1.21
CA LEU A 67 6.88 20.90 1.75
C LEU A 67 7.86 20.64 0.59
N ALA A 68 9.16 20.53 0.87
CA ALA A 68 10.23 20.44 -0.15
C ALA A 68 10.17 19.21 -1.08
N LEU A 69 9.11 18.41 -0.97
CA LEU A 69 8.70 17.28 -1.78
C LEU A 69 7.79 17.77 -2.91
N VAL A 70 8.36 18.09 -4.07
CA VAL A 70 7.63 18.63 -5.22
C VAL A 70 7.68 17.68 -6.40
N SER A 71 6.51 17.36 -6.97
CA SER A 71 6.34 16.56 -8.19
C SER A 71 6.95 15.16 -8.07
N ILE A 72 6.50 14.40 -7.06
CA ILE A 72 6.85 12.98 -6.85
C ILE A 72 5.67 12.07 -7.20
N PRO A 73 5.88 10.77 -7.51
CA PRO A 73 4.76 9.85 -7.71
C PRO A 73 3.87 9.73 -6.45
N LEU A 74 2.59 9.39 -6.65
CA LEU A 74 1.60 9.40 -5.56
C LEU A 74 1.97 8.47 -4.40
N ALA A 75 2.49 7.28 -4.70
CA ALA A 75 2.93 6.32 -3.67
C ALA A 75 3.96 6.94 -2.72
N TYR A 76 4.99 7.58 -3.27
CA TYR A 76 6.00 8.29 -2.48
C TYR A 76 5.43 9.49 -1.70
N ALA A 77 4.41 10.18 -2.23
CA ALA A 77 3.75 11.25 -1.49
C ALA A 77 2.95 10.73 -0.29
N ARG A 78 2.22 9.61 -0.45
CA ARG A 78 1.50 8.95 0.64
C ARG A 78 2.46 8.40 1.69
N GLU A 79 3.54 7.78 1.24
CA GLU A 79 4.60 7.29 2.12
C GLU A 79 5.25 8.41 2.93
N ALA A 80 5.66 9.50 2.27
CA ALA A 80 6.21 10.68 2.94
C ALA A 80 5.24 11.27 3.96
N ALA A 81 3.93 11.25 3.68
CA ALA A 81 2.92 11.76 4.59
C ALA A 81 2.81 10.95 5.89
N VAL A 82 2.97 9.61 5.83
CA VAL A 82 3.07 8.76 7.04
C VAL A 82 4.33 9.11 7.83
N LEU A 83 5.49 9.23 7.18
CA LEU A 83 6.73 9.60 7.85
C LEU A 83 6.65 10.98 8.52
N LEU A 84 5.97 11.94 7.88
CA LEU A 84 5.73 13.26 8.45
C LEU A 84 4.80 13.19 9.67
N ALA A 85 3.82 12.28 9.69
CA ALA A 85 2.96 12.04 10.85
C ALA A 85 3.75 11.47 12.03
N ASP A 86 4.64 10.52 11.76
CA ASP A 86 5.45 9.83 12.77
C ASP A 86 6.60 10.70 13.32
N ALA A 87 6.94 11.80 12.65
CA ALA A 87 8.05 12.67 13.03
C ALA A 87 7.78 13.54 14.27
N GLY A 88 6.56 13.48 14.86
CA GLY A 88 6.21 14.19 16.10
C GLY A 88 6.05 15.71 15.95
N VAL A 89 6.00 16.23 14.72
CA VAL A 89 5.72 17.64 14.44
C VAL A 89 4.20 17.85 14.43
N ASP A 90 3.71 18.82 15.21
CA ASP A 90 2.31 19.24 15.12
C ASP A 90 2.10 20.13 13.87
N TRP A 91 1.67 19.49 12.79
CA TRP A 91 1.39 20.15 11.52
C TRP A 91 0.08 20.96 11.53
N THR A 92 -0.67 21.01 12.64
CA THR A 92 -1.84 21.88 12.76
C THR A 92 -1.48 23.30 13.21
N LEU A 93 -0.24 23.50 13.69
CA LEU A 93 0.22 24.78 14.22
C LEU A 93 0.18 25.90 13.16
N PRO A 94 -0.10 27.15 13.56
CA PRO A 94 0.03 28.29 12.67
C PRO A 94 1.45 28.45 12.11
N ALA A 95 1.55 29.08 10.93
CA ALA A 95 2.82 29.32 10.23
C ALA A 95 3.91 29.93 11.11
N GLN A 96 3.53 30.86 11.99
CA GLN A 96 4.45 31.56 12.87
C GLN A 96 5.10 30.61 13.88
N GLN A 97 4.34 29.69 14.46
CA GLN A 97 4.84 28.72 15.44
C GLN A 97 5.71 27.65 14.77
N LEU A 98 5.33 27.18 13.57
CA LEU A 98 6.20 26.30 12.76
C LEU A 98 7.54 26.98 12.39
N ARG A 99 7.56 28.30 12.20
CA ARG A 99 8.81 29.05 11.97
C ARG A 99 9.66 29.17 13.23
N GLU A 100 9.06 29.24 14.40
CA GLU A 100 9.79 29.22 15.67
C GLU A 100 10.50 27.87 15.88
N GLN A 101 9.90 26.79 15.37
CA GLN A 101 10.46 25.43 15.34
C GLN A 101 11.24 25.12 14.04
N ARG A 102 11.66 26.16 13.29
CA ARG A 102 12.16 25.97 11.92
C ARG A 102 13.35 25.02 11.82
N GLY A 103 14.25 25.00 12.82
CA GLY A 103 15.40 24.09 12.82
C GLY A 103 14.95 22.64 12.71
N ASP A 104 14.11 22.20 13.62
CA ASP A 104 13.62 20.82 13.71
C ASP A 104 12.73 20.46 12.53
N VAL A 105 11.76 21.34 12.20
CA VAL A 105 10.85 21.13 11.05
C VAL A 105 11.64 21.02 9.74
N THR A 106 12.63 21.90 9.53
CA THR A 106 13.46 21.88 8.31
C THR A 106 14.26 20.58 8.24
N HIS A 107 14.88 20.17 9.36
CA HIS A 107 15.65 18.93 9.42
C HIS A 107 14.79 17.70 9.07
N VAL A 108 13.62 17.57 9.72
CA VAL A 108 12.66 16.48 9.46
C VAL A 108 12.24 16.44 7.98
N VAL A 109 11.85 17.58 7.42
CA VAL A 109 11.40 17.65 6.02
C VAL A 109 12.53 17.30 5.04
N TRP A 110 13.76 17.74 5.33
CA TRP A 110 14.92 17.42 4.48
C TRP A 110 15.31 15.94 4.56
N ASP A 111 15.29 15.34 5.74
CA ASP A 111 15.59 13.92 5.92
C ASP A 111 14.59 13.04 5.13
N ILE A 112 13.29 13.28 5.33
CA ILE A 112 12.22 12.57 4.61
C ILE A 112 12.33 12.81 3.10
N ARG A 113 12.65 14.04 2.67
CA ARG A 113 12.88 14.35 1.25
C ARG A 113 14.01 13.54 0.65
N ASN A 114 15.15 13.46 1.33
CA ASN A 114 16.31 12.73 0.82
C ASN A 114 15.98 11.24 0.73
N ARG A 115 15.35 10.67 1.76
CA ARG A 115 14.92 9.27 1.78
C ARG A 115 13.95 8.93 0.65
N VAL A 116 12.94 9.76 0.42
CA VAL A 116 11.99 9.61 -0.69
C VAL A 116 12.71 9.70 -2.03
N HIS A 117 13.65 10.64 -2.16
CA HIS A 117 14.38 10.82 -3.41
C HIS A 117 15.24 9.60 -3.74
N GLU A 118 15.99 9.08 -2.77
CA GLU A 118 16.80 7.87 -2.92
C GLU A 118 15.95 6.65 -3.25
N SER A 119 14.86 6.42 -2.50
CA SER A 119 13.93 5.32 -2.78
C SER A 119 13.31 5.42 -4.17
N TRP A 120 12.95 6.62 -4.63
CA TRP A 120 12.46 6.83 -5.99
C TRP A 120 13.53 6.62 -7.07
N GLN A 121 14.79 6.97 -6.79
CA GLN A 121 15.91 6.65 -7.68
C GLN A 121 16.20 5.16 -7.75
N ASP A 122 15.92 4.42 -6.68
CA ASP A 122 16.12 2.96 -6.60
C ASP A 122 14.91 2.16 -7.11
N GLY A 123 13.75 2.80 -7.26
CA GLY A 123 12.51 2.13 -7.61
C GLY A 123 11.97 1.23 -6.50
N ARG A 124 12.15 1.62 -5.24
CA ARG A 124 11.72 0.88 -4.05
C ARG A 124 10.90 1.76 -3.11
N PRO A 125 10.05 1.18 -2.24
CA PRO A 125 9.43 1.90 -1.13
C PRO A 125 10.38 2.74 -0.28
N THR A 126 9.86 3.81 0.32
CA THR A 126 10.60 4.71 1.22
C THR A 126 11.04 3.97 2.50
N TRP A 127 10.25 3.00 2.95
CA TRP A 127 10.62 2.02 3.97
C TRP A 127 9.95 0.67 3.72
N TRP A 128 10.49 -0.37 4.34
CA TRP A 128 9.87 -1.70 4.33
C TRP A 128 9.00 -1.84 5.57
N ALA A 129 7.71 -2.13 5.41
CA ALA A 129 6.83 -2.36 6.55
C ALA A 129 7.02 -3.74 7.18
N ARG A 130 7.57 -4.70 6.42
CA ARG A 130 7.68 -6.10 6.83
C ARG A 130 8.70 -6.83 5.98
N HIS A 131 9.22 -7.93 6.53
CA HIS A 131 9.88 -8.95 5.73
C HIS A 131 8.87 -9.65 4.82
N SER A 132 9.26 -9.95 3.59
CA SER A 132 8.38 -10.64 2.65
C SER A 132 8.22 -12.12 2.96
N TRP A 133 9.22 -12.76 3.55
CA TRP A 133 9.17 -14.19 3.85
C TRP A 133 8.47 -14.47 5.18
N GLN A 134 7.39 -15.25 5.14
CA GLN A 134 6.71 -15.72 6.34
C GLN A 134 6.75 -17.25 6.40
N HIS A 135 7.21 -17.76 7.54
CA HIS A 135 7.18 -19.19 7.84
C HIS A 135 5.85 -19.50 8.49
N LEU A 136 5.08 -20.40 7.88
CA LEU A 136 3.79 -20.83 8.40
C LEU A 136 3.96 -22.18 9.09
N ALA A 137 3.33 -22.31 10.25
CA ALA A 137 3.15 -23.60 10.87
C ALA A 137 2.33 -24.52 9.95
N PRO A 138 2.45 -25.85 10.09
CA PRO A 138 1.62 -26.75 9.29
C PRO A 138 0.13 -26.48 9.53
N GLY A 139 -0.58 -26.18 8.43
CA GLY A 139 -2.00 -25.83 8.44
C GLY A 139 -2.92 -27.04 8.62
N TRP A 140 -4.19 -26.76 8.81
CA TRP A 140 -5.25 -27.77 8.80
C TRP A 140 -5.80 -27.92 7.40
N ILE A 141 -5.98 -29.16 6.95
CA ILE A 141 -6.55 -29.50 5.65
C ILE A 141 -7.92 -30.11 5.88
N VAL A 142 -8.94 -29.60 5.19
CA VAL A 142 -10.21 -30.30 5.00
C VAL A 142 -10.13 -31.01 3.66
N GLN A 143 -10.04 -32.34 3.71
CA GLN A 143 -10.06 -33.14 2.48
C GLN A 143 -11.49 -33.20 1.97
N THR A 144 -11.67 -33.08 0.65
CA THR A 144 -12.97 -33.23 0.01
C THR A 144 -12.97 -34.52 -0.81
N ASP A 145 -14.07 -35.27 -0.78
CA ASP A 145 -14.26 -36.45 -1.64
C ASP A 145 -14.42 -36.07 -3.13
N ASP A 146 -14.58 -34.78 -3.41
CA ASP A 146 -14.72 -34.24 -4.74
C ASP A 146 -13.35 -33.97 -5.35
N TRP A 147 -12.92 -34.89 -6.23
CA TRP A 147 -11.68 -34.79 -7.01
C TRP A 147 -11.57 -33.53 -7.88
N THR A 148 -12.65 -32.75 -8.00
CA THR A 148 -12.64 -31.46 -8.71
C THR A 148 -12.40 -30.26 -7.79
N GLN A 149 -12.55 -30.41 -6.47
CA GLN A 149 -12.24 -29.36 -5.51
C GLN A 149 -10.84 -29.51 -4.94
N SER A 150 -10.12 -28.39 -4.84
CA SER A 150 -8.86 -28.37 -4.11
C SER A 150 -9.11 -28.48 -2.61
N ASP A 151 -8.24 -29.18 -1.91
CA ASP A 151 -8.21 -29.25 -0.44
C ASP A 151 -8.21 -27.84 0.18
N TYR A 152 -9.08 -27.58 1.14
CA TYR A 152 -9.12 -26.30 1.86
C TYR A 152 -8.07 -26.27 2.97
N VAL A 153 -7.24 -25.22 3.01
CA VAL A 153 -6.15 -25.08 3.98
C VAL A 153 -6.38 -23.89 4.91
N PHE A 154 -6.32 -24.14 6.22
CA PHE A 154 -6.51 -23.14 7.28
C PHE A 154 -5.26 -22.99 8.14
N ASP A 155 -4.87 -21.74 8.42
CA ASP A 155 -3.67 -21.43 9.23
C ASP A 155 -3.88 -21.73 10.71
N THR A 156 -5.10 -21.58 11.21
CA THR A 156 -5.44 -21.79 12.62
C THR A 156 -6.65 -22.71 12.79
N TRP A 157 -6.75 -23.35 13.96
CA TRP A 157 -7.93 -24.13 14.32
C TRP A 157 -9.19 -23.27 14.36
N ASN A 158 -9.07 -22.01 14.78
CA ASN A 158 -10.22 -21.11 14.87
C ASN A 158 -10.78 -20.76 13.49
N ASP A 159 -9.92 -20.57 12.49
CA ASP A 159 -10.36 -20.31 11.12
C ASP A 159 -11.06 -21.54 10.53
N LEU A 160 -10.51 -22.73 10.79
CA LEU A 160 -11.14 -24.00 10.42
C LEU A 160 -12.51 -24.17 11.12
N ASP A 161 -12.58 -23.96 12.43
CA ASP A 161 -13.81 -24.13 13.23
C ASP A 161 -14.90 -23.16 12.79
N ALA A 162 -14.54 -21.91 12.49
CA ALA A 162 -15.44 -20.92 11.92
C ALA A 162 -15.98 -21.37 10.55
N TRP A 163 -15.09 -21.84 9.67
CA TRP A 163 -15.48 -22.34 8.36
C TRP A 163 -16.37 -23.58 8.44
N LEU A 164 -16.03 -24.55 9.31
CA LEU A 164 -16.85 -25.73 9.57
C LEU A 164 -18.20 -25.39 10.21
N THR A 165 -18.26 -24.34 11.04
CA THR A 165 -19.54 -23.87 11.59
C THR A 165 -20.44 -23.28 10.51
N GLU A 166 -19.86 -22.54 9.56
CA GLU A 166 -20.59 -21.96 8.43
C GLU A 166 -21.04 -23.03 7.43
N HIS A 167 -20.21 -24.06 7.19
CA HIS A 167 -20.42 -25.05 6.12
C HIS A 167 -20.84 -26.44 6.63
N GLY A 168 -20.89 -26.68 7.94
CA GLY A 168 -21.01 -28.01 8.56
C GLY A 168 -22.35 -28.72 8.37
N ALA A 169 -23.34 -28.06 7.77
CA ALA A 169 -24.56 -28.71 7.29
C ALA A 169 -24.35 -29.42 5.93
N ASN A 170 -23.24 -29.16 5.24
CA ASN A 170 -22.88 -29.82 4.00
C ASN A 170 -22.26 -31.21 4.30
N PRO A 171 -22.91 -32.32 3.91
CA PRO A 171 -22.41 -33.66 4.19
C PRO A 171 -21.08 -34.00 3.48
N ALA A 172 -20.64 -33.16 2.52
CA ALA A 172 -19.35 -33.27 1.86
C ALA A 172 -18.16 -32.84 2.73
N TYR A 173 -18.40 -32.16 3.86
CA TYR A 173 -17.34 -31.69 4.76
C TYR A 173 -17.54 -32.31 6.13
N ARG A 174 -16.73 -33.32 6.48
CA ARG A 174 -16.81 -33.97 7.78
C ARG A 174 -15.56 -33.69 8.60
N VAL A 175 -15.76 -33.59 9.91
CA VAL A 175 -14.66 -33.38 10.87
C VAL A 175 -13.63 -34.52 10.81
N GLU A 176 -14.06 -35.72 10.44
CA GLU A 176 -13.19 -36.89 10.24
C GLU A 176 -12.23 -36.75 9.05
N ASP A 177 -12.53 -35.86 8.09
CA ASP A 177 -11.69 -35.56 6.92
C ASP A 177 -10.71 -34.41 7.18
N VAL A 178 -10.70 -33.89 8.41
CA VAL A 178 -9.76 -32.86 8.86
C VAL A 178 -8.44 -33.51 9.22
N THR A 179 -7.40 -33.16 8.46
CA THR A 179 -6.03 -33.57 8.75
C THR A 179 -5.15 -32.35 9.02
N ARG A 180 -3.94 -32.59 9.50
CA ARG A 180 -2.93 -31.53 9.65
C ARG A 180 -1.82 -31.77 8.66
N GLN A 181 -1.37 -30.72 7.98
CA GLN A 181 -0.14 -30.75 7.21
C GLN A 181 1.00 -31.24 8.10
N ILE A 182 1.90 -32.03 7.53
CA ILE A 182 3.04 -32.58 8.27
C ILE A 182 4.15 -31.53 8.35
N GLU A 183 4.35 -30.79 7.27
CA GLU A 183 5.49 -29.89 7.10
C GLU A 183 5.05 -28.43 7.11
N PRO A 184 5.85 -27.54 7.71
CA PRO A 184 5.62 -26.11 7.61
C PRO A 184 5.83 -25.63 6.17
N THR A 185 5.24 -24.50 5.84
CA THR A 185 5.33 -23.91 4.50
C THR A 185 5.84 -22.48 4.57
N TRP A 186 6.21 -21.95 3.41
CA TRP A 186 6.59 -20.57 3.19
C TRP A 186 5.56 -19.88 2.34
N ARG A 187 5.27 -18.63 2.69
CA ARG A 187 4.56 -17.70 1.83
C ARG A 187 5.38 -16.42 1.62
N LEU A 188 4.98 -15.68 0.58
CA LEU A 188 5.57 -14.39 0.24
C LEU A 188 4.53 -13.28 0.39
N CYS A 189 4.90 -12.21 1.08
CA CYS A 189 4.11 -11.00 1.26
C CYS A 189 4.81 -9.77 0.67
N CYS A 190 4.04 -8.81 0.15
CA CYS A 190 4.58 -7.53 -0.31
C CYS A 190 5.16 -6.76 0.88
N ALA A 191 6.40 -6.29 0.73
CA ALA A 191 7.08 -5.51 1.75
C ALA A 191 6.70 -4.02 1.73
N ALA A 192 6.01 -3.54 0.67
CA ALA A 192 5.62 -2.15 0.54
C ALA A 192 4.61 -1.75 1.64
N PRO A 193 4.79 -0.58 2.27
CA PRO A 193 4.13 -0.26 3.53
C PRO A 193 2.65 0.04 3.41
N LEU A 194 2.23 0.58 2.27
CA LEU A 194 0.85 0.92 1.96
C LEU A 194 0.25 -0.05 0.94
N CYS A 195 0.82 -1.25 0.83
CA CYS A 195 0.26 -2.28 -0.02
C CYS A 195 -1.06 -2.77 0.58
N ASP A 196 -2.15 -2.28 0.02
CA ASP A 196 -3.50 -2.81 0.18
C ASP A 196 -3.83 -3.52 -1.14
N ASN A 197 -3.42 -4.78 -1.28
CA ASN A 197 -3.98 -5.54 -2.39
C ASN A 197 -5.48 -5.67 -2.13
N ARG A 198 -6.30 -5.69 -3.18
CA ARG A 198 -7.78 -5.65 -3.09
C ARG A 198 -8.42 -6.75 -2.21
N PHE A 199 -7.60 -7.65 -1.67
CA PHE A 199 -7.94 -8.79 -0.84
C PHE A 199 -7.49 -8.63 0.63
N ASN A 200 -7.13 -7.41 1.08
CA ASN A 200 -6.70 -7.10 2.45
C ASN A 200 -5.48 -7.89 2.97
N ASN A 201 -4.81 -8.66 2.11
CA ASN A 201 -3.71 -9.52 2.51
C ASN A 201 -2.68 -9.56 1.37
N PRO A 202 -1.57 -8.79 1.46
CA PRO A 202 -0.63 -8.58 0.37
C PRO A 202 0.25 -9.80 0.07
N VAL A 203 -0.32 -11.00 -0.01
CA VAL A 203 0.33 -12.27 -0.28
C VAL A 203 0.43 -12.55 -1.78
N LEU A 204 1.38 -13.41 -2.14
CA LEU A 204 1.49 -14.00 -3.47
C LEU A 204 0.32 -14.93 -3.72
N LEU A 205 -0.38 -14.67 -4.81
CA LEU A 205 -1.56 -15.43 -5.24
C LEU A 205 -1.26 -16.13 -6.56
N ASP A 206 -1.77 -17.35 -6.72
CA ASP A 206 -1.87 -18.03 -8.01
C ASP A 206 -3.16 -17.62 -8.72
N GLN A 207 -3.30 -17.98 -9.99
CA GLN A 207 -4.53 -17.76 -10.75
C GLN A 207 -5.73 -18.33 -10.02
N THR A 208 -6.86 -17.68 -10.28
CA THR A 208 -8.14 -17.99 -9.69
C THR A 208 -8.62 -19.37 -10.16
N ASP A 209 -9.34 -20.07 -9.28
CA ASP A 209 -10.16 -21.22 -9.72
C ASP A 209 -11.27 -20.77 -10.66
N ASP A 210 -12.09 -21.74 -11.07
CA ASP A 210 -13.32 -21.54 -11.84
C ASP A 210 -14.30 -20.55 -11.15
N ASP A 211 -14.13 -20.26 -9.86
CA ASP A 211 -14.95 -19.33 -9.06
C ASP A 211 -14.33 -17.92 -8.93
N ASP A 212 -13.26 -17.62 -9.68
CA ASP A 212 -12.54 -16.33 -9.64
C ASP A 212 -11.93 -16.00 -8.25
N VAL A 213 -11.72 -17.00 -7.38
CA VAL A 213 -11.11 -16.81 -6.05
C VAL A 213 -9.61 -17.11 -6.13
N PRO A 214 -8.74 -16.13 -5.82
CA PRO A 214 -7.30 -16.35 -5.92
C PRO A 214 -6.78 -17.18 -4.74
N PHE A 215 -5.94 -18.18 -5.01
CA PHE A 215 -5.31 -19.00 -3.98
C PHE A 215 -3.97 -18.44 -3.54
N GLU A 216 -3.70 -18.50 -2.23
CA GLU A 216 -2.39 -18.15 -1.70
C GLU A 216 -1.35 -19.22 -2.06
N VAL A 217 -0.24 -18.79 -2.65
CA VAL A 217 0.88 -19.68 -2.98
C VAL A 217 1.65 -20.02 -1.71
N ARG A 218 1.72 -21.32 -1.40
CA ARG A 218 2.40 -21.86 -0.22
C ARG A 218 3.25 -23.05 -0.62
N GLU A 219 4.55 -22.98 -0.36
CA GLU A 219 5.47 -24.06 -0.71
C GLU A 219 6.39 -24.43 0.44
N ARG A 220 6.86 -25.67 0.47
CA ARG A 220 7.83 -26.13 1.48
C ARG A 220 9.21 -25.48 1.29
N ASP A 221 9.58 -25.19 0.05
CA ASP A 221 10.83 -24.50 -0.29
C ASP A 221 10.55 -23.03 -0.66
N ARG A 222 11.26 -22.12 0.00
CA ARG A 222 11.28 -20.69 -0.37
C ARG A 222 11.71 -20.48 -1.82
N GLY A 223 12.56 -21.35 -2.36
CA GLY A 223 13.04 -21.29 -3.73
C GLY A 223 11.91 -21.41 -4.76
N ASP A 224 10.93 -22.26 -4.49
CA ASP A 224 9.79 -22.48 -5.39
C ASP A 224 8.82 -21.29 -5.33
N VAL A 225 8.53 -20.77 -4.13
CA VAL A 225 7.77 -19.51 -3.97
C VAL A 225 8.45 -18.36 -4.72
N ALA A 226 9.77 -18.21 -4.58
CA ALA A 226 10.52 -17.14 -5.25
C ALA A 226 10.48 -17.26 -6.78
N ARG A 227 10.56 -18.49 -7.30
CA ARG A 227 10.51 -18.77 -8.74
C ARG A 227 9.14 -18.41 -9.30
N PHE A 228 8.07 -18.84 -8.63
CA PHE A 228 6.70 -18.50 -9.01
C PHE A 228 6.45 -16.98 -8.90
N ALA A 229 6.87 -16.34 -7.81
CA ALA A 229 6.74 -14.90 -7.63
C ALA A 229 7.35 -14.13 -8.82
N ALA A 230 8.54 -14.53 -9.26
CA ALA A 230 9.20 -13.94 -10.43
C ALA A 230 8.40 -14.16 -11.72
N THR A 231 7.77 -15.33 -11.92
CA THR A 231 6.96 -15.60 -13.12
C THR A 231 5.69 -14.75 -13.19
N VAL A 232 5.12 -14.38 -12.04
CA VAL A 232 3.95 -13.49 -11.95
C VAL A 232 4.32 -12.02 -11.73
N GLY A 233 5.58 -11.65 -11.95
CA GLY A 233 6.01 -10.24 -12.01
C GLY A 233 6.28 -9.57 -10.66
N TRP A 234 6.44 -10.33 -9.57
CA TRP A 234 6.95 -9.78 -8.32
C TRP A 234 8.42 -9.38 -8.49
N THR A 235 8.80 -8.29 -7.84
CA THR A 235 10.16 -7.75 -7.92
C THR A 235 10.88 -7.95 -6.60
N ARG A 236 12.06 -8.56 -6.66
CA ARG A 236 12.96 -8.71 -5.52
C ARG A 236 13.86 -7.49 -5.41
N HIS A 237 13.92 -6.89 -4.23
CA HIS A 237 14.81 -5.75 -3.95
C HIS A 237 16.07 -6.18 -3.21
N ASP A 238 15.94 -7.08 -2.24
CA ASP A 238 17.07 -7.67 -1.51
C ASP A 238 16.77 -9.11 -1.04
N ARG A 239 17.47 -9.63 -0.04
CA ARG A 239 17.24 -10.99 0.49
C ARG A 239 15.92 -11.15 1.25
N ALA A 240 15.41 -10.08 1.83
CA ALA A 240 14.26 -10.06 2.72
C ALA A 240 13.02 -9.45 2.07
N HIS A 241 13.17 -8.58 1.06
CA HIS A 241 12.09 -7.73 0.58
C HIS A 241 11.77 -7.95 -0.90
N TRP A 242 10.48 -8.14 -1.14
CA TRP A 242 9.83 -8.26 -2.44
C TRP A 242 8.63 -7.33 -2.50
N THR A 243 8.32 -6.83 -3.69
CA THR A 243 7.10 -6.07 -3.97
C THR A 243 6.23 -6.79 -4.99
N CYS A 244 4.91 -6.77 -4.78
CA CYS A 244 3.95 -7.27 -5.75
C CYS A 244 3.99 -6.41 -7.04
N PRO A 245 3.38 -6.87 -8.14
CA PRO A 245 3.38 -6.14 -9.42
C PRO A 245 2.79 -4.73 -9.31
N ASP A 246 1.71 -4.57 -8.54
CA ASP A 246 1.04 -3.28 -8.34
C ASP A 246 1.97 -2.28 -7.64
N CYS A 247 2.54 -2.65 -6.50
CA CYS A 247 3.50 -1.79 -5.81
C CYS A 247 4.76 -1.53 -6.65
N THR A 248 5.21 -2.50 -7.46
CA THR A 248 6.34 -2.29 -8.36
C THR A 248 6.01 -1.22 -9.42
N ARG A 249 4.81 -1.22 -9.99
CA ARG A 249 4.34 -0.19 -10.93
C ARG A 249 4.21 1.18 -10.28
N GLU A 250 3.73 1.22 -9.04
CA GLU A 250 3.61 2.46 -8.27
C GLU A 250 4.96 3.03 -7.83
N HIS A 251 5.96 2.17 -7.59
CA HIS A 251 7.33 2.53 -7.21
C HIS A 251 8.27 2.51 -8.41
N THR A 252 7.81 2.94 -9.58
CA THR A 252 8.67 3.06 -10.76
C THR A 252 9.88 3.95 -10.49
N ARG A 253 11.04 3.47 -10.93
CA ARG A 253 12.29 4.22 -10.87
C ARG A 253 12.10 5.56 -11.59
N LYS A 254 12.64 6.63 -11.00
CA LYS A 254 12.68 7.92 -11.67
C LYS A 254 13.31 7.74 -13.06
N PRO A 255 12.64 8.12 -14.16
CA PRO A 255 13.25 8.03 -15.47
C PRO A 255 14.55 8.83 -15.42
N ASP A 256 15.65 8.20 -15.85
CA ASP A 256 16.88 8.92 -16.10
C ASP A 256 16.46 10.09 -16.99
N ARG A 257 16.73 11.32 -16.54
CA ARG A 257 16.58 12.46 -17.44
C ARG A 257 17.57 12.17 -18.54
N GLU A 258 17.09 11.62 -19.65
CA GLU A 258 17.78 11.73 -20.93
C GLU A 258 18.00 13.22 -21.08
N PHE A 259 19.19 13.67 -20.70
CA PHE A 259 19.63 15.02 -20.96
C PHE A 259 19.61 15.10 -22.47
N GLY A 260 18.53 15.68 -23.01
CA GLY A 260 18.44 16.07 -24.40
C GLY A 260 19.61 16.99 -24.67
N SER A 261 20.66 16.39 -25.24
CA SER A 261 21.74 17.04 -25.97
C SER A 261 21.19 17.75 -27.20
#